data_AF-A0A2W6T8R7-F1
#
_entry.id   AF-A0A2W6T8R7-F1
#
_cell.length_a   1.000
_cell.length_b   1.000
_cell.length_c   1.000
_cell.angle_alpha   90.00
_cell.angle_beta   90.00
_cell.angle_gamma   90.00
#
_symmetry.space_group_name_H-M   'P 1'
#
loop_
_entity.id
_entity.type
_entity.pdbx_description
1 polymer ?
#
loop_
_entity_poly.entity_id
_entity_poly.type
_entity_poly.pdbx_seq_one_letter_code
_entity_poly.pdbx_strand_id
1 'polypeptide(L)'
;MMNVRTAITVLSVFFLSLFAKAQYTMHKMINVGYVYQNQSFGEIGGRLLFLKNDDVIYRLGGSALMGSTHSQFAIMPKLQADVLLNFEKNVDFYH
;
A
#
# COMPACT_ATOMS: atom_id res chain seq x y z
N MET A 1 -41.28 7.59 7.02
CA MET A 1 -40.92 6.79 8.20
C MET A 1 -40.22 5.52 7.71
N MET A 2 -39.01 5.24 8.19
CA MET A 2 -38.27 4.05 7.77
C MET A 2 -38.88 2.82 8.47
N ASN A 3 -39.24 1.79 7.72
CA ASN A 3 -39.80 0.56 8.27
C ASN A 3 -38.77 -0.12 9.19
N VAL A 4 -39.21 -0.73 10.29
CA VAL A 4 -38.31 -1.43 11.24
C VAL A 4 -37.46 -2.50 10.53
N ARG A 5 -38.03 -3.16 9.51
CA ARG A 5 -37.30 -4.12 8.67
C ARG A 5 -36.15 -3.46 7.90
N THR A 6 -36.37 -2.28 7.33
CA THR A 6 -35.32 -1.58 6.57
C THR A 6 -34.23 -1.06 7.51
N ALA A 7 -34.60 -0.60 8.72
CA ALA A 7 -33.63 -0.22 9.75
C ALA A 7 -32.72 -1.39 10.18
N ILE A 8 -33.29 -2.59 10.37
CA ILE A 8 -32.53 -3.80 10.73
C ILE A 8 -31.57 -4.21 9.60
N THR A 9 -32.02 -4.17 8.34
CA THR A 9 -31.11 -4.46 7.20
C THR A 9 -29.97 -3.46 7.10
N VAL A 10 -30.23 -2.16 7.28
CA VAL A 10 -29.18 -1.13 7.25
C VAL A 10 -28.18 -1.34 8.38
N LEU A 11 -28.66 -1.65 9.57
CA LEU A 11 -27.81 -1.95 10.73
C LEU A 11 -26.94 -3.19 10.50
N SER A 12 -27.53 -4.27 9.96
CA SER A 12 -26.82 -5.52 9.66
C SER A 12 -25.72 -5.31 8.60
N VAL A 13 -26.02 -4.60 7.51
CA VAL A 13 -25.03 -4.26 6.48
C VAL A 13 -23.91 -3.40 7.05
N PHE A 14 -24.22 -2.45 7.93
CA PHE A 14 -23.23 -1.64 8.61
C PHE A 14 -22.28 -2.49 9.47
N PHE A 15 -22.79 -3.40 10.29
CA PHE A 15 -21.95 -4.27 11.11
C PHE A 15 -21.10 -5.25 10.28
N LEU A 16 -21.65 -5.83 9.21
CA LEU A 16 -20.89 -6.71 8.30
C LEU A 16 -19.71 -5.98 7.63
N SER A 17 -19.85 -4.69 7.34
CA SER A 17 -18.77 -3.89 6.76
C SER A 17 -17.58 -3.67 7.70
N LEU A 18 -17.79 -3.70 9.02
CA LEU A 18 -16.72 -3.55 10.02
C LEU A 18 -15.84 -4.80 10.11
N PHE A 19 -16.42 -5.99 9.97
CA PHE A 19 -15.66 -7.25 10.01
C PHE A 19 -14.75 -7.45 8.78
N ALA A 20 -15.11 -6.87 7.62
CA ALA A 20 -14.30 -6.97 6.41
C ALA A 20 -12.93 -6.24 6.50
N LYS A 21 -12.79 -5.24 7.38
CA LYS A 21 -11.55 -4.48 7.58
C LYS A 21 -10.49 -5.25 8.37
N ALA A 22 -10.88 -6.17 9.25
CA ALA A 22 -9.98 -6.79 10.22
C ALA A 22 -9.00 -7.82 9.63
N GLN A 23 -9.25 -8.30 8.40
CA GLN A 23 -8.38 -9.29 7.74
C GLN A 23 -7.29 -8.68 6.84
N TYR A 24 -7.16 -7.35 6.81
CA TYR A 24 -6.13 -6.65 6.03
C TYR A 24 -5.19 -5.88 6.94
N THR A 25 -4.03 -6.46 7.22
CA THR A 25 -2.95 -5.74 7.90
C THR A 25 -2.24 -4.86 6.89
N MET A 26 -2.43 -3.54 6.99
CA MET A 26 -1.84 -2.57 6.08
C MET A 26 -0.80 -1.71 6.81
N HIS A 27 0.45 -1.77 6.36
CA HIS A 27 1.54 -0.94 6.84
C HIS A 27 1.85 0.17 5.85
N LYS A 28 1.76 1.40 6.34
CA LYS A 28 2.18 2.59 5.59
C LYS A 28 3.70 2.70 5.72
N MET A 29 4.41 2.64 4.60
CA MET A 29 5.84 2.87 4.53
C MET A 29 6.10 4.16 3.74
N ILE A 30 7.00 5.00 4.25
CA ILE A 30 7.49 6.17 3.53
C ILE A 30 8.81 5.77 2.91
N ASN A 31 8.98 5.98 1.61
CA ASN A 31 10.22 5.73 0.90
C ASN A 31 10.88 7.05 0.53
N VAL A 32 12.11 7.24 0.99
CA VAL A 32 12.97 8.35 0.57
C VAL A 32 14.25 7.72 0.05
N GLY A 33 14.56 7.97 -1.21
CA GLY A 33 15.72 7.40 -1.88
C GLY A 33 16.41 8.43 -2.76
N TYR A 34 17.65 8.15 -3.14
CA TYR A 34 18.36 8.94 -4.14
C TYR A 34 18.80 8.02 -5.26
N VAL A 35 18.32 8.28 -6.47
CA VAL A 35 18.63 7.48 -7.66
C VAL A 35 19.78 8.15 -8.41
N TYR A 36 21.00 7.67 -8.15
CA TYR A 36 22.21 8.15 -8.81
C TYR A 36 22.29 7.79 -10.29
N GLN A 37 21.69 6.66 -10.70
CA GLN A 37 21.85 6.14 -12.06
C GLN A 37 21.20 7.00 -13.15
N ASN A 38 20.23 7.86 -12.81
CA ASN A 38 19.41 8.57 -13.79
C ASN A 38 19.66 10.08 -13.84
N GLN A 39 20.90 10.56 -13.60
CA GLN A 39 21.27 11.99 -13.55
C GLN A 39 20.78 12.73 -12.30
N SER A 40 21.10 12.22 -11.10
CA SER A 40 20.84 12.92 -9.83
C SER A 40 19.35 13.21 -9.58
N PHE A 41 18.54 12.15 -9.48
CA PHE A 41 17.11 12.25 -9.16
C PHE A 41 16.86 11.80 -7.72
N GLY A 42 16.20 12.64 -6.92
CA GLY A 42 15.66 12.25 -5.61
C GLY A 42 14.33 11.51 -5.77
N GLU A 43 14.17 10.39 -5.09
CA GLU A 43 12.91 9.63 -4.98
C GLU A 43 12.22 9.98 -3.67
N ILE A 44 11.00 10.53 -3.75
CA ILE A 44 10.13 10.69 -2.59
C ILE A 44 8.80 10.02 -2.92
N GLY A 45 8.38 9.08 -2.07
CA GLY A 45 7.17 8.30 -2.31
C GLY A 45 6.62 7.63 -1.07
N GLY A 46 5.37 7.19 -1.18
CA GLY A 46 4.71 6.36 -0.17
C GLY A 46 4.45 4.97 -0.75
N ARG A 47 4.73 3.93 0.04
CA ARG A 47 4.36 2.55 -0.29
C ARG A 47 3.41 2.02 0.77
N LEU A 48 2.33 1.38 0.34
CA LEU A 48 1.41 0.66 1.20
C LEU A 48 1.74 -0.83 1.08
N LEU A 49 2.03 -1.47 2.20
CA LEU A 49 2.27 -2.90 2.27
C LEU A 49 1.04 -3.55 2.88
N PHE A 50 0.40 -4.43 2.12
CA PHE A 50 -0.76 -5.21 2.50
C PHE A 50 -0.30 -6.63 2.81
N LEU A 51 -0.34 -7.03 4.08
CA LEU A 51 -0.20 -8.42 4.48
C LEU A 51 -1.59 -9.05 4.46
N LYS A 52 -1.73 -10.09 3.63
CA LYS A 52 -2.95 -10.90 3.58
C LYS A 52 -2.84 -12.15 4.43
N ASN A 53 -1.62 -12.70 4.59
CA ASN A 53 -1.20 -13.84 5.43
C ASN A 53 0.35 -13.90 5.42
N ASP A 54 0.99 -14.58 6.38
CA ASP A 54 2.47 -14.71 6.49
C ASP A 54 3.17 -15.30 5.25
N ASP A 55 2.39 -15.88 4.34
CA ASP A 55 2.85 -16.47 3.07
C ASP A 55 2.88 -15.45 1.91
N VAL A 56 2.13 -14.33 1.97
CA VAL A 56 2.00 -13.40 0.84
C VAL A 56 1.88 -11.94 1.28
N ILE A 57 2.84 -11.14 0.82
CA ILE A 57 2.91 -9.69 1.02
C ILE A 57 2.70 -8.99 -0.32
N TYR A 58 1.71 -8.11 -0.38
CA TYR A 58 1.48 -7.23 -1.54
C TYR A 58 1.97 -5.82 -1.21
N ARG A 59 2.95 -5.29 -1.95
CA ARG A 59 3.40 -3.90 -1.82
C ARG A 59 2.87 -3.11 -3.00
N LEU A 60 2.12 -2.05 -2.73
CA LEU A 60 1.67 -1.12 -3.74
C LEU A 60 2.04 0.29 -3.32
N GLY A 61 2.82 0.98 -4.15
CA GLY A 61 3.36 2.28 -3.81
C GLY A 61 3.47 3.22 -4.99
N GLY A 62 3.30 4.50 -4.70
CA GLY A 62 3.54 5.59 -5.63
C GLY A 62 4.74 6.39 -5.17
N SER A 63 5.64 6.68 -6.07
CA SER A 63 6.81 7.53 -5.83
C SER A 63 6.93 8.55 -6.95
N ALA A 64 7.46 9.72 -6.63
CA ALA A 64 7.83 10.71 -7.62
C ALA A 64 9.36 10.86 -7.57
N LEU A 65 9.99 10.76 -8.74
CA LEU A 65 11.38 11.09 -8.92
C LEU A 65 11.46 12.56 -9.32
N MET A 66 12.21 13.37 -8.58
CA MET A 66 12.45 14.78 -8.86
C MET A 66 13.94 14.98 -9.10
N GLY A 67 14.30 15.52 -10.26
CA GLY A 67 15.71 15.74 -10.60
C GLY A 67 15.85 16.66 -11.80
N SER A 68 17.07 16.82 -12.28
CA SER A 68 17.37 17.68 -13.43
C SER A 68 17.95 16.83 -14.55
N THR A 69 17.32 16.88 -15.71
CA THR A 69 17.85 16.30 -16.94
C THR A 69 17.99 17.39 -17.98
N HIS A 70 19.17 17.48 -18.62
CA HIS A 70 19.44 18.47 -19.67
C HIS A 70 19.11 19.93 -19.26
N SER A 71 19.46 20.33 -18.04
CA SER A 71 19.17 21.66 -17.47
C SER A 71 17.67 21.98 -17.28
N GLN A 72 16.80 20.98 -17.35
CA GLN A 72 15.37 21.11 -17.09
C GLN A 72 14.97 20.26 -15.90
N PHE A 73 14.18 20.86 -15.00
CA PHE A 73 13.62 20.16 -13.86
C PHE A 73 12.54 19.19 -14.34
N ALA A 74 12.73 17.91 -14.02
CA ALA A 74 11.82 16.84 -14.41
C ALA A 74 11.26 16.14 -13.17
N ILE A 75 9.94 15.96 -13.18
CA ILE A 75 9.22 15.15 -12.20
C ILE A 75 8.69 13.92 -12.94
N MET A 76 9.10 12.73 -12.49
CA MET A 76 8.64 11.46 -13.06
C MET A 76 7.80 10.70 -12.02
N PRO A 77 6.50 10.51 -12.25
CA PRO A 77 5.69 9.63 -11.42
C PRO A 77 6.05 8.18 -11.70
N LYS A 78 6.22 7.38 -10.63
CA LYS A 78 6.57 5.97 -10.67
C LYS A 78 5.60 5.21 -9.78
N LEU A 79 4.81 4.35 -10.40
CA LEU A 79 3.95 3.39 -9.71
C LEU A 79 4.69 2.06 -9.59
N GLN A 80 4.68 1.48 -8.40
CA GLN A 80 5.31 0.20 -8.13
C GLN A 80 4.29 -0.73 -7.46
N ALA A 81 4.15 -1.94 -8.01
CA ALA A 81 3.37 -3.01 -7.44
C ALA A 81 4.25 -4.26 -7.39
N ASP A 82 4.59 -4.70 -6.19
CA ASP A 82 5.38 -5.90 -5.96
C ASP A 82 4.52 -6.94 -5.23
N VAL A 83 4.64 -8.20 -5.64
CA VAL A 83 4.08 -9.35 -4.93
C VAL A 83 5.25 -10.15 -4.38
N LEU A 84 5.39 -10.21 -3.06
CA LEU A 84 6.38 -11.05 -2.39
C LEU A 84 5.67 -12.29 -1.88
N LEU A 85 6.09 -13.43 -2.40
CA LEU A 85 5.64 -14.75 -1.97
C LEU A 85 6.68 -15.28 -0.99
N ASN A 86 6.25 -15.56 0.23
CA ASN A 86 7.02 -16.30 1.20
C ASN A 86 6.60 -17.77 1.13
N PHE A 87 7.50 -18.64 0.65
CA PHE A 87 7.25 -20.08 0.52
C PHE A 87 7.69 -20.87 1.76
N GLU A 88 8.29 -20.22 2.75
CA GLU A 88 8.69 -20.84 4.02
C GLU A 88 7.60 -20.66 5.08
N LYS A 89 6.85 -21.74 5.30
CA LYS A 89 5.82 -21.84 6.34
C LYS A 89 6.51 -22.10 7.70
N ASN A 90 6.39 -21.18 8.66
CA ASN A 90 7.00 -21.19 10.03
C ASN A 90 8.36 -20.49 10.23
N VAL A 91 8.76 -19.51 9.41
CA VAL A 91 9.86 -18.61 9.79
C VAL A 91 9.27 -17.26 10.19
N ASP A 92 9.17 -17.07 11.51
CA ASP A 92 8.63 -15.87 12.16
C ASP A 92 9.46 -14.64 11.72
N PHE A 93 8.87 -13.73 10.95
CA PHE A 93 9.50 -12.44 10.70
C PHE A 93 9.38 -11.62 11.99
N TYR A 94 10.44 -11.63 12.79
CA TYR A 94 10.54 -10.90 14.06
C TYR A 94 9.95 -9.49 13.95
N HIS A 95 8.99 -9.24 14.85
CA HIS A 95 8.16 -8.04 14.97
C HIS A 95 8.94 -6.82 15.49
#